data_AF-A0A1Q3T869-F1
#
_entry.id   AF-A0A1Q3T869-F1
#
_cell.length_a   1.000
_cell.length_b   1.000
_cell.length_c   1.000
_cell.angle_alpha   90.00
_cell.angle_beta   90.00
_cell.angle_gamma   90.00
#
_symmetry.space_group_name_H-M   'P 1'
#
loop_
_entity.id
_entity.type
_entity.pdbx_description
1 polymer ?
#
loop_
_entity_poly.entity_id
_entity_poly.type
_entity_poly.pdbx_seq_one_letter_code
_entity_poly.pdbx_strand_id
1 'polypeptide(L)'
;MDSLQKAFGDTLQVISVTYDSEEKVKALFQKLKIPTPSFPMITADTLLNQLFPHQGDPYYIWVSNGKIAYLSNGWSLTYDNIKDILAGKNLRLTQRLPLPNYDYNETLLTPSLPLEEYSMLLTGLLDYHVASSIQTLTDSSYGEPYYLKAVNQSRLSLLIKAHWKEVFGFDARRNLHPNRFIVVDSSAQELLLPIDRTNEDDWKRENFFSYEVKTNPAEGRSLYKKMREDLAIYFPYVTATKTQLLPALVLEISDSLRFNKSKSSSNRKSGLEWKKSTIDINNLTLNNSIVTLLTESQLSSGGKLCINNTGYSGNINMTLPVAFDDLETMRINLSSYGLKLTEKNFPIKTILIKER
;
A
#
# COMPACT_ATOMS: atom_id res chain seq x y z
N MET A 1 -9.35 -24.59 -3.04
CA MET A 1 -8.39 -25.72 -2.99
C MET A 1 -9.11 -27.06 -3.01
N ASP A 2 -9.98 -27.39 -2.05
CA ASP A 2 -10.69 -28.69 -2.04
C ASP A 2 -11.44 -28.97 -3.35
N SER A 3 -12.14 -27.97 -3.91
CA SER A 3 -12.82 -28.12 -5.19
C SER A 3 -11.87 -28.40 -6.35
N LEU A 4 -10.67 -27.79 -6.34
CA LEU A 4 -9.66 -28.03 -7.37
C LEU A 4 -9.07 -29.44 -7.24
N GLN A 5 -8.69 -29.85 -6.03
CA GLN A 5 -8.19 -31.20 -5.78
C GLN A 5 -9.22 -32.26 -6.18
N LYS A 6 -10.51 -32.06 -5.85
CA LYS A 6 -11.58 -32.96 -6.30
C LYS A 6 -11.74 -32.99 -7.82
N ALA A 7 -11.59 -31.86 -8.50
CA ALA A 7 -11.74 -31.77 -9.96
C ALA A 7 -10.60 -32.46 -10.72
N PHE A 8 -9.38 -32.46 -10.18
CA PHE A 8 -8.20 -33.05 -10.80
C PHE A 8 -7.85 -34.45 -10.26
N GLY A 9 -8.52 -34.91 -9.20
CA GLY A 9 -8.35 -36.24 -8.63
C GLY A 9 -6.88 -36.55 -8.33
N ASP A 10 -6.42 -37.71 -8.77
CA ASP A 10 -5.05 -38.21 -8.50
C ASP A 10 -3.95 -37.42 -9.21
N THR A 11 -4.29 -36.52 -10.14
CA THR A 11 -3.30 -35.70 -10.87
C THR A 11 -2.89 -34.43 -10.12
N LEU A 12 -3.60 -34.07 -9.05
CA LEU A 12 -3.29 -32.92 -8.21
C LEU A 12 -3.35 -33.30 -6.74
N GLN A 13 -2.25 -33.06 -6.02
CA GLN A 13 -2.25 -33.10 -4.56
C GLN A 13 -1.90 -31.72 -4.02
N VAL A 14 -2.76 -31.21 -3.13
CA VAL A 14 -2.49 -29.99 -2.37
C VAL A 14 -1.93 -30.40 -1.01
N ILE A 15 -0.89 -29.72 -0.54
CA ILE A 15 -0.35 -29.88 0.81
C ILE A 15 -0.21 -28.48 1.40
N SER A 16 -0.89 -28.22 2.51
CA SER A 16 -0.67 -26.97 3.25
C SER A 16 0.49 -27.13 4.24
N VAL A 17 1.24 -26.06 4.42
CA VAL A 17 2.40 -26.03 5.31
C VAL A 17 2.31 -24.79 6.20
N THR A 18 2.59 -24.94 7.48
CA THR A 18 2.63 -23.81 8.43
C THR A 18 3.65 -24.05 9.53
N TYR A 19 4.24 -22.96 10.01
CA TYR A 19 5.08 -22.95 11.21
C TYR A 19 4.25 -23.07 12.51
N ASP A 20 2.93 -22.86 12.45
CA ASP A 20 2.07 -22.96 13.62
C ASP A 20 1.86 -24.40 14.06
N SER A 21 1.74 -24.62 15.38
CA SER A 21 1.48 -25.94 15.94
C SER A 21 0.07 -26.44 15.60
N GLU A 22 -0.13 -27.75 15.66
CA GLU A 22 -1.42 -28.37 15.38
C GLU A 22 -2.54 -27.81 16.28
N GLU A 23 -2.25 -27.52 17.55
CA GLU A 23 -3.21 -26.94 18.48
C GLU A 23 -3.65 -25.54 18.05
N LYS A 24 -2.72 -24.69 17.61
CA LYS A 24 -3.03 -23.34 17.13
C LYS A 24 -3.89 -23.40 15.88
N VAL A 25 -3.56 -24.30 14.95
CA VAL A 25 -4.32 -24.49 13.72
C VAL A 25 -5.74 -24.99 14.01
N LYS A 26 -5.90 -25.97 14.89
CA LYS A 26 -7.22 -26.45 15.34
C LYS A 26 -8.02 -25.33 15.99
N ALA A 27 -7.41 -24.55 16.87
CA ALA A 27 -8.06 -23.42 17.52
C ALA A 27 -8.50 -22.35 16.51
N LEU A 28 -7.68 -22.08 15.48
CA LEU A 28 -8.02 -21.16 14.40
C LEU A 28 -9.25 -21.64 13.62
N PHE A 29 -9.28 -22.90 13.17
CA PHE A 29 -10.42 -23.44 12.43
C PHE A 29 -11.71 -23.47 13.26
N GLN A 30 -11.61 -23.84 14.54
CA GLN A 30 -12.74 -23.78 15.47
C GLN A 30 -13.25 -22.34 15.65
N LYS A 31 -12.34 -21.38 15.84
CA LYS A 31 -12.67 -19.96 15.98
C LYS A 31 -13.34 -19.39 14.73
N LEU A 32 -12.82 -19.73 13.54
CA LEU A 32 -13.37 -19.30 12.26
C LEU A 32 -14.62 -20.08 11.84
N LYS A 33 -14.95 -21.18 12.54
CA LYS A 33 -16.07 -22.08 12.23
C LYS A 33 -16.05 -22.59 10.79
N ILE A 34 -14.85 -22.82 10.26
CA ILE A 34 -14.66 -23.38 8.92
C ILE A 34 -14.22 -24.85 9.05
N PRO A 35 -14.64 -25.72 8.11
CA PRO A 35 -14.23 -27.11 8.13
C PRO A 35 -12.72 -27.22 7.94
N THR A 36 -12.12 -28.20 8.61
CA THR A 36 -10.74 -28.60 8.33
C THR A 36 -10.66 -29.06 6.87
N PRO A 37 -9.67 -28.58 6.09
CA PRO A 37 -9.53 -28.99 4.70
C PRO A 37 -9.30 -30.50 4.56
N SER A 38 -9.68 -31.06 3.40
CA SER A 38 -9.56 -32.50 3.14
C SER A 38 -8.17 -32.94 2.69
N PHE A 39 -7.30 -31.98 2.36
CA PHE A 39 -5.92 -32.23 1.96
C PHE A 39 -4.96 -32.32 3.15
N PRO A 40 -3.81 -33.01 3.00
CA PRO A 40 -2.77 -33.07 4.01
C PRO A 40 -2.26 -31.69 4.43
N MET A 41 -1.92 -31.57 5.71
CA MET A 41 -1.39 -30.36 6.31
C MET A 41 -0.18 -30.68 7.18
N ILE A 42 0.92 -29.99 6.94
CA ILE A 42 2.15 -30.06 7.74
C ILE A 42 2.14 -28.87 8.70
N THR A 43 2.10 -29.16 10.00
CA THR A 43 2.14 -28.17 11.08
C THR A 43 3.48 -28.20 11.80
N ALA A 44 3.81 -27.10 12.50
CA ALA A 44 5.10 -26.92 13.16
C ALA A 44 6.31 -27.18 12.23
N ASP A 45 6.15 -26.89 10.94
CA ASP A 45 7.23 -27.06 9.97
C ASP A 45 8.36 -26.06 10.24
N THR A 46 9.59 -26.57 10.21
CA THR A 46 10.81 -25.77 10.27
C THR A 46 11.66 -25.91 9.01
N LEU A 47 11.51 -27.01 8.26
CA LEU A 47 12.36 -27.33 7.13
C LEU A 47 11.90 -26.63 5.86
N LEU A 48 10.63 -26.77 5.48
CA LEU A 48 10.12 -26.20 4.23
C LEU A 48 10.09 -24.67 4.29
N ASN A 49 9.77 -24.09 5.45
CA ASN A 49 9.86 -22.65 5.67
C ASN A 49 11.30 -22.11 5.57
N GLN A 50 12.31 -22.92 5.94
CA GLN A 50 13.71 -22.56 5.76
C GLN A 50 14.15 -22.69 4.29
N LEU A 51 13.69 -23.72 3.59
CA LEU A 51 13.99 -23.93 2.17
C LEU A 51 13.30 -22.91 1.25
N PHE A 52 12.13 -22.43 1.66
CA PHE A 52 11.30 -21.51 0.88
C PHE A 52 10.88 -20.29 1.71
N PRO A 53 11.86 -19.44 2.09
CA PRO A 53 11.57 -18.24 2.84
C PRO A 53 10.69 -17.29 2.02
N HIS A 54 9.65 -16.77 2.64
CA HIS A 54 8.68 -15.88 1.99
C HIS A 54 8.11 -14.87 3.00
N GLN A 55 7.64 -13.73 2.50
CA GLN A 55 7.02 -12.67 3.31
C GLN A 55 5.54 -12.48 2.99
N GLY A 56 4.67 -13.01 3.84
CA GLY A 56 3.22 -12.89 3.67
C GLY A 56 2.62 -13.99 2.81
N ASP A 57 1.36 -14.27 3.08
CA ASP A 57 0.59 -15.37 2.52
C ASP A 57 -0.54 -14.87 1.63
N PRO A 58 -1.04 -15.70 0.69
CA PRO A 58 -0.59 -17.06 0.35
C PRO A 58 0.66 -17.12 -0.56
N TYR A 59 1.47 -18.16 -0.39
CA TYR A 59 2.62 -18.50 -1.23
C TYR A 59 2.54 -19.96 -1.69
N TYR A 60 2.63 -20.21 -3.00
CA TYR A 60 2.47 -21.55 -3.58
C TYR A 60 3.72 -22.02 -4.30
N ILE A 61 4.08 -23.26 -4.01
CA ILE A 61 5.20 -23.99 -4.61
C ILE A 61 4.59 -25.09 -5.49
N TRP A 62 4.74 -24.95 -6.79
CA TRP A 62 4.27 -25.94 -7.75
C TRP A 62 5.36 -26.97 -7.97
N VAL A 63 5.05 -28.24 -7.70
CA VAL A 63 5.99 -29.36 -7.91
C VAL A 63 5.44 -30.25 -9.00
N SER A 64 6.25 -30.50 -10.03
CA SER A 64 5.91 -31.40 -11.14
C SER A 64 7.10 -32.28 -11.46
N ASN A 65 6.88 -33.59 -11.59
CA ASN A 65 7.92 -34.59 -11.86
C ASN A 65 9.14 -34.49 -10.92
N GLY A 66 8.88 -34.25 -9.62
CA GLY A 66 9.91 -34.14 -8.58
C GLY A 66 10.75 -32.86 -8.64
N LYS A 67 10.36 -31.86 -9.46
CA LYS A 67 11.04 -30.58 -9.58
C LYS A 67 10.10 -29.42 -9.27
N ILE A 68 10.66 -28.33 -8.75
CA ILE A 68 9.92 -27.07 -8.59
C ILE A 68 9.67 -26.50 -10.00
N ALA A 69 8.41 -26.35 -10.35
CA ALA A 69 7.98 -25.73 -11.59
C ALA A 69 7.83 -24.22 -11.41
N TYR A 70 7.16 -23.77 -10.35
CA TYR A 70 6.87 -22.36 -10.09
C TYR A 70 6.81 -22.03 -8.59
N LEU A 71 7.21 -20.80 -8.26
CA LEU A 71 7.01 -20.17 -6.95
C LEU A 71 6.08 -18.98 -7.17
N SER A 72 4.88 -18.95 -6.60
CA SER A 72 3.83 -18.02 -7.04
C SER A 72 2.93 -17.52 -5.91
N ASN A 73 2.01 -16.62 -6.24
CA ASN A 73 1.05 -16.04 -5.31
C ASN A 73 -0.29 -16.81 -5.32
N GLY A 74 -1.20 -16.41 -4.42
CA GLY A 74 -2.51 -17.03 -4.24
C GLY A 74 -3.40 -17.09 -5.48
N TRP A 75 -3.43 -15.99 -6.24
CA TRP A 75 -4.31 -15.87 -7.41
C TRP A 75 -3.86 -16.77 -8.58
N SER A 76 -2.63 -17.28 -8.57
CA SER A 76 -2.12 -18.16 -9.62
C SER A 76 -2.73 -19.58 -9.56
N LEU A 77 -3.35 -19.99 -8.44
CA LEU A 77 -3.96 -21.32 -8.29
C LEU A 77 -5.37 -21.36 -8.89
N THR A 78 -5.46 -21.45 -10.21
CA THR A 78 -6.70 -21.49 -10.98
C THR A 78 -6.88 -22.85 -11.67
N TYR A 79 -8.12 -23.16 -12.06
CA TYR A 79 -8.41 -24.38 -12.81
C TYR A 79 -7.61 -24.45 -14.12
N ASP A 80 -7.57 -23.36 -14.88
CA ASP A 80 -6.89 -23.31 -16.17
C ASP A 80 -5.37 -23.44 -16.03
N ASN A 81 -4.76 -22.80 -15.03
CA ASN A 81 -3.33 -22.94 -14.78
C ASN A 81 -2.94 -24.38 -14.41
N ILE A 82 -3.77 -25.07 -13.59
CA ILE A 82 -3.55 -26.47 -13.25
C ILE A 82 -3.72 -27.36 -14.49
N LYS A 83 -4.76 -27.12 -15.30
CA LYS A 83 -4.98 -27.85 -16.55
C LYS A 83 -3.80 -27.69 -17.51
N ASP A 84 -3.27 -26.48 -17.65
CA ASP A 84 -2.19 -26.18 -18.57
C ASP A 84 -0.85 -26.76 -18.12
N ILE A 85 -0.51 -26.72 -16.82
CA ILE A 85 0.72 -27.35 -16.32
C ILE A 85 0.67 -28.88 -16.44
N LEU A 86 -0.49 -29.50 -16.20
CA LEU A 86 -0.71 -30.94 -16.41
C LEU A 86 -0.60 -31.34 -17.88
N ALA A 87 -0.96 -30.43 -18.80
CA ALA A 87 -0.77 -30.61 -20.23
C ALA A 87 0.68 -30.33 -20.69
N GLY A 88 1.61 -30.04 -19.77
CA GLY A 88 3.00 -29.75 -20.09
C GLY A 88 3.24 -28.38 -20.73
N LYS A 89 2.27 -27.46 -20.63
CA LYS A 89 2.44 -26.08 -21.12
C LYS A 89 3.21 -25.25 -20.11
N ASN A 90 4.01 -24.32 -20.63
CA ASN A 90 4.65 -23.31 -19.80
C ASN A 90 3.62 -22.23 -19.42
N LEU A 91 3.40 -22.08 -18.12
CA LEU A 91 2.59 -21.00 -17.58
C LEU A 91 3.37 -19.68 -17.58
N ARG A 92 2.64 -18.57 -17.71
CA ARG A 92 3.16 -17.21 -17.64
C ARG A 92 2.96 -16.60 -16.24
N LEU A 93 3.29 -17.37 -15.20
CA LEU A 93 3.15 -16.92 -13.82
C LEU A 93 4.31 -16.00 -13.41
N THR A 94 3.98 -14.95 -12.66
CA THR A 94 4.98 -14.15 -11.95
C THR A 94 5.66 -15.02 -10.90
N GLN A 95 7.00 -15.10 -10.94
CA GLN A 95 7.73 -15.86 -9.93
C GLN A 95 7.94 -15.04 -8.67
N ARG A 96 7.66 -15.65 -7.53
CA ARG A 96 7.98 -15.09 -6.22
C ARG A 96 9.28 -15.69 -5.69
N LEU A 97 10.39 -15.34 -6.35
CA LEU A 97 11.72 -15.87 -6.04
C LEU A 97 12.31 -15.23 -4.78
N PRO A 98 13.07 -15.97 -3.96
CA PRO A 98 13.84 -15.40 -2.86
C PRO A 98 14.97 -14.48 -3.36
N LEU A 99 15.06 -13.27 -2.82
CA LEU A 99 16.17 -12.32 -3.06
C LEU A 99 16.83 -11.98 -1.72
N PRO A 100 17.68 -12.87 -1.17
CA PRO A 100 18.21 -12.74 0.19
C PRO A 100 19.16 -11.54 0.39
N ASN A 101 19.66 -10.93 -0.69
CA ASN A 101 20.65 -9.84 -0.63
C ASN A 101 20.17 -8.55 -1.32
N TYR A 102 18.86 -8.37 -1.54
CA TYR A 102 18.34 -7.14 -2.13
C TYR A 102 18.29 -6.03 -1.08
N ASP A 103 19.13 -4.99 -1.22
CA ASP A 103 19.06 -3.80 -0.37
C ASP A 103 18.01 -2.82 -0.90
N TYR A 104 16.97 -2.63 -0.11
CA TYR A 104 15.87 -1.71 -0.38
C TYR A 104 16.28 -0.24 -0.38
N ASN A 105 17.49 0.09 0.06
CA ASN A 105 18.02 1.45 0.06
C ASN A 105 18.90 1.75 -1.15
N GLU A 106 19.35 0.73 -1.89
CA GLU A 106 20.15 0.92 -3.09
C GLU A 106 19.33 1.47 -4.26
N THR A 107 19.98 2.26 -5.10
CA THR A 107 19.38 2.77 -6.35
C THR A 107 19.06 1.61 -7.30
N LEU A 108 18.07 1.80 -8.16
CA LEU A 108 17.77 0.89 -9.26
C LEU A 108 18.84 0.98 -10.37
N LEU A 109 19.68 2.03 -10.38
CA LEU A 109 20.89 2.12 -11.21
C LEU A 109 21.98 1.18 -10.66
N THR A 110 22.23 0.07 -11.34
CA THR A 110 23.35 -0.81 -11.01
C THR A 110 24.31 -0.93 -12.21
N PRO A 111 25.61 -0.59 -12.05
CA PRO A 111 26.25 -0.04 -10.85
C PRO A 111 25.76 1.38 -10.53
N SER A 112 25.79 1.74 -9.25
CA SER A 112 25.44 3.10 -8.80
C SER A 112 26.40 4.12 -9.37
N LEU A 113 25.85 5.16 -9.99
CA LEU A 113 26.61 6.29 -10.53
C LEU A 113 26.38 7.53 -9.67
N PRO A 114 27.40 8.38 -9.45
CA PRO A 114 27.29 9.59 -8.63
C PRO A 114 26.56 10.72 -9.39
N LEU A 115 25.33 10.46 -9.83
CA LEU A 115 24.50 11.41 -10.54
C LEU A 115 23.82 12.35 -9.53
N GLU A 116 23.90 13.65 -9.78
CA GLU A 116 23.21 14.66 -8.98
C GLU A 116 21.70 14.64 -9.26
N GLU A 117 21.32 14.42 -10.51
CA GLU A 117 19.94 14.39 -10.96
C GLU A 117 19.72 13.33 -12.02
N TYR A 118 18.61 12.63 -11.92
CA TYR A 118 18.17 11.65 -12.91
C TYR A 118 16.72 11.26 -12.66
N SER A 119 16.11 10.67 -13.67
CA SER A 119 14.83 9.99 -13.57
C SER A 119 14.87 8.74 -14.44
N MET A 120 14.30 7.65 -13.96
CA MET A 120 14.14 6.42 -14.72
C MET A 120 12.76 5.85 -14.53
N LEU A 121 12.23 5.27 -15.59
CA LEU A 121 11.02 4.46 -15.56
C LEU A 121 11.33 3.12 -16.20
N LEU A 122 11.17 2.07 -15.42
CA LEU A 122 11.40 0.69 -15.81
C LEU A 122 10.06 -0.05 -15.77
N THR A 123 9.90 -1.04 -16.64
CA THR A 123 8.75 -1.96 -16.55
C THR A 123 8.79 -2.77 -15.24
N GLY A 124 7.63 -3.30 -14.84
CA GLY A 124 7.46 -4.06 -13.62
C GLY A 124 8.34 -5.31 -13.56
N LEU A 125 8.63 -5.74 -12.33
CA LEU A 125 9.39 -6.97 -12.09
C LEU A 125 8.49 -8.17 -12.34
N LEU A 126 8.94 -9.06 -13.22
CA LEU A 126 8.24 -10.32 -13.52
C LEU A 126 8.48 -11.35 -12.41
N ASP A 127 9.68 -11.31 -11.85
CA ASP A 127 10.09 -12.14 -10.74
C ASP A 127 10.45 -11.23 -9.57
N TYR A 128 9.81 -11.43 -8.42
CA TYR A 128 10.04 -10.57 -7.26
C TYR A 128 9.99 -11.35 -5.95
N HIS A 129 10.95 -11.08 -5.07
CA HIS A 129 10.81 -11.39 -3.65
C HIS A 129 10.01 -10.33 -2.90
N VAL A 130 9.95 -9.14 -3.52
CA VAL A 130 9.75 -7.87 -2.85
C VAL A 130 8.29 -7.45 -2.93
N ALA A 131 7.71 -7.09 -1.80
CA ALA A 131 6.46 -6.32 -1.79
C ALA A 131 6.70 -4.96 -2.47
N SER A 132 5.78 -4.55 -3.35
CA SER A 132 5.78 -3.22 -3.96
C SER A 132 6.05 -2.14 -2.90
N SER A 133 7.05 -1.29 -3.14
CA SER A 133 7.50 -0.30 -2.14
C SER A 133 7.57 1.10 -2.74
N ILE A 134 7.44 2.11 -1.88
CA ILE A 134 7.69 3.51 -2.21
C ILE A 134 8.51 4.12 -1.06
N GLN A 135 9.65 4.70 -1.41
CA GLN A 135 10.51 5.47 -0.53
C GLN A 135 10.55 6.91 -1.04
N THR A 136 10.55 7.86 -0.12
CA THR A 136 10.74 9.28 -0.43
C THR A 136 11.66 9.87 0.61
N LEU A 137 12.68 10.61 0.16
CA LEU A 137 13.60 11.35 1.03
C LEU A 137 13.37 12.85 0.85
N THR A 138 13.32 13.56 1.98
CA THR A 138 13.08 15.00 2.06
C THR A 138 14.30 15.69 2.61
N ASP A 139 14.68 16.82 2.01
CA ASP A 139 15.71 17.68 2.58
C ASP A 139 15.08 18.52 3.70
N SER A 140 15.60 18.38 4.93
CA SER A 140 15.14 19.12 6.10
C SER A 140 15.33 20.64 5.97
N SER A 141 16.23 21.09 5.10
CA SER A 141 16.56 22.52 4.91
C SER A 141 15.50 23.24 4.07
N TYR A 142 14.86 22.52 3.14
CA TYR A 142 13.88 23.09 2.20
C TYR A 142 12.46 22.55 2.42
N GLY A 143 12.30 21.44 3.15
CA GLY A 143 11.01 20.78 3.36
C GLY A 143 10.44 20.12 2.09
N GLU A 144 11.24 20.01 1.03
CA GLU A 144 10.86 19.45 -0.26
C GLU A 144 11.52 18.07 -0.49
N PRO A 145 10.80 17.10 -1.07
CA PRO A 145 11.38 15.83 -1.45
C PRO A 145 12.37 16.02 -2.60
N TYR A 146 13.55 15.40 -2.47
CA TYR A 146 14.61 15.41 -3.49
C TYR A 146 14.83 14.06 -4.13
N TYR A 147 14.36 12.98 -3.49
CA TYR A 147 14.50 11.62 -3.99
C TYR A 147 13.23 10.81 -3.76
N LEU A 148 12.84 10.04 -4.76
CA LEU A 148 11.74 9.09 -4.69
C LEU A 148 12.11 7.82 -5.45
N LYS A 149 11.89 6.67 -4.82
CA LYS A 149 12.02 5.36 -5.43
C LYS A 149 10.74 4.57 -5.21
N ALA A 150 10.16 4.09 -6.29
CA ALA A 150 8.98 3.26 -6.32
C ALA A 150 9.36 1.95 -7.01
N VAL A 151 9.23 0.82 -6.30
CA VAL A 151 9.54 -0.50 -6.86
C VAL A 151 8.22 -1.23 -7.11
N ASN A 152 8.05 -1.69 -8.34
CA ASN A 152 6.94 -2.53 -8.77
C ASN A 152 5.56 -1.96 -8.37
N GLN A 153 5.32 -0.68 -8.65
CA GLN A 153 4.07 0.04 -8.38
C GLN A 153 3.17 0.04 -9.61
N SER A 154 1.84 0.03 -9.42
CA SER A 154 0.92 0.20 -10.54
C SER A 154 1.04 1.59 -11.18
N ARG A 155 0.73 1.71 -12.48
CA ARG A 155 0.61 3.00 -13.19
C ARG A 155 -0.25 3.97 -12.41
N LEU A 156 -1.40 3.48 -11.92
CA LEU A 156 -2.32 4.24 -11.10
C LEU A 156 -1.63 4.77 -9.83
N SER A 157 -0.89 3.93 -9.09
CA SER A 157 -0.15 4.32 -7.88
C SER A 157 0.87 5.43 -8.16
N LEU A 158 1.61 5.32 -9.26
CA LEU A 158 2.58 6.36 -9.66
C LEU A 158 1.88 7.68 -10.02
N LEU A 159 0.80 7.63 -10.81
CA LEU A 159 0.01 8.82 -11.16
C LEU A 159 -0.55 9.50 -9.91
N ILE A 160 -1.09 8.73 -8.96
CA ILE A 160 -1.55 9.23 -7.66
C ILE A 160 -0.41 9.92 -6.90
N LYS A 161 0.73 9.24 -6.77
CA LYS A 161 1.87 9.74 -6.00
C LYS A 161 2.38 11.07 -6.56
N ALA A 162 2.38 11.23 -7.88
CA ALA A 162 2.80 12.45 -8.56
C ALA A 162 1.93 13.69 -8.24
N HIS A 163 0.68 13.48 -7.81
CA HIS A 163 -0.27 14.53 -7.43
C HIS A 163 -0.54 14.60 -5.92
N TRP A 164 0.07 13.70 -5.15
CA TRP A 164 -0.27 13.50 -3.74
C TRP A 164 -0.14 14.78 -2.92
N LYS A 165 1.05 15.39 -2.92
CA LYS A 165 1.30 16.61 -2.15
C LYS A 165 0.38 17.76 -2.59
N GLU A 166 0.01 17.82 -3.86
CA GLU A 166 -0.91 18.85 -4.38
C GLU A 166 -2.35 18.67 -3.86
N VAL A 167 -2.79 17.41 -3.75
CA VAL A 167 -4.15 17.04 -3.31
C VAL A 167 -4.30 17.11 -1.80
N PHE A 168 -3.31 16.60 -1.09
CA PHE A 168 -3.38 16.39 0.36
C PHE A 168 -2.63 17.46 1.17
N GLY A 169 -1.71 18.20 0.55
CA GLY A 169 -0.89 19.21 1.23
C GLY A 169 0.25 18.63 2.09
N PHE A 170 0.47 17.31 2.05
CA PHE A 170 1.57 16.63 2.74
C PHE A 170 2.02 15.42 1.95
N ASP A 171 3.22 14.92 2.25
CA ASP A 171 3.73 13.67 1.71
C ASP A 171 3.42 12.53 2.69
N ALA A 172 2.51 11.63 2.33
CA ALA A 172 2.13 10.56 3.24
C ALA A 172 3.25 9.52 3.32
N ARG A 173 3.56 9.11 4.56
CA ARG A 173 4.51 8.02 4.83
C ARG A 173 3.95 6.63 4.52
N ARG A 174 2.66 6.53 4.21
CA ARG A 174 1.94 5.28 3.94
C ARG A 174 1.17 5.38 2.63
N ASN A 175 1.06 4.25 1.94
CA ASN A 175 0.17 4.09 0.79
C ASN A 175 -1.28 4.15 1.30
N LEU A 176 -1.89 5.33 1.45
CA LEU A 176 -3.35 5.36 1.62
C LEU A 176 -3.95 4.81 0.32
N HIS A 177 -4.95 3.93 0.44
CA HIS A 177 -5.76 3.49 -0.70
C HIS A 177 -6.69 4.64 -1.10
N PRO A 178 -6.32 5.52 -2.04
CA PRO A 178 -6.93 6.83 -2.18
C PRO A 178 -8.09 6.76 -3.16
N ASN A 179 -8.81 5.64 -3.22
CA ASN A 179 -9.87 5.36 -4.19
C ASN A 179 -10.97 6.45 -4.21
N ARG A 180 -11.00 7.36 -3.21
CA ARG A 180 -11.91 8.51 -3.13
C ARG A 180 -11.34 9.86 -3.59
N PHE A 181 -10.02 9.97 -3.75
CA PHE A 181 -9.36 11.15 -4.30
C PHE A 181 -9.08 10.99 -5.78
N ILE A 182 -9.46 9.87 -6.38
CA ILE A 182 -9.16 9.53 -7.76
C ILE A 182 -10.47 9.32 -8.48
N VAL A 183 -10.66 10.06 -9.56
CA VAL A 183 -11.71 9.85 -10.52
C VAL A 183 -11.04 9.26 -11.76
N VAL A 184 -11.19 7.95 -11.93
CA VAL A 184 -10.77 7.24 -13.14
C VAL A 184 -11.91 7.33 -14.13
N ASP A 185 -11.68 8.01 -15.24
CA ASP A 185 -12.65 8.11 -16.34
C ASP A 185 -12.96 6.73 -16.92
N SER A 186 -14.09 6.60 -17.62
CA SER A 186 -14.43 5.36 -18.35
C SER A 186 -13.35 4.92 -19.34
N SER A 187 -12.58 5.86 -19.89
CA SER A 187 -11.46 5.61 -20.80
C SER A 187 -10.21 5.03 -20.14
N ALA A 188 -10.13 5.00 -18.80
CA ALA A 188 -8.92 4.59 -18.08
C ALA A 188 -9.18 3.46 -17.06
N GLN A 189 -10.27 2.70 -17.23
CA GLN A 189 -10.69 1.66 -16.27
C GLN A 189 -9.69 0.50 -16.14
N GLU A 190 -8.87 0.28 -17.15
CA GLU A 190 -7.78 -0.70 -17.15
C GLU A 190 -6.69 -0.40 -16.11
N LEU A 191 -6.64 0.83 -15.57
CA LEU A 191 -5.78 1.20 -14.44
C LEU A 191 -6.23 0.60 -13.10
N LEU A 192 -7.49 0.19 -13.00
CA LEU A 192 -8.04 -0.42 -11.79
C LEU A 192 -7.68 -1.89 -11.72
N LEU A 193 -7.45 -2.40 -10.50
CA LEU A 193 -7.27 -3.84 -10.33
C LEU A 193 -8.53 -4.58 -10.83
N PRO A 194 -8.38 -5.63 -11.65
CA PRO A 194 -9.49 -6.47 -12.06
C PRO A 194 -10.25 -7.06 -10.87
N ILE A 195 -11.58 -7.12 -10.99
CA ILE A 195 -12.43 -7.79 -9.99
C ILE A 195 -12.12 -9.29 -9.97
N ASP A 196 -11.99 -9.89 -11.15
CA ASP A 196 -11.53 -11.25 -11.31
C ASP A 196 -9.99 -11.28 -11.30
N ARG A 197 -9.44 -11.92 -10.27
CA ARG A 197 -7.99 -12.02 -10.06
C ARG A 197 -7.34 -13.16 -10.84
N THR A 198 -8.11 -13.94 -11.60
CA THR A 198 -7.61 -15.03 -12.44
C THR A 198 -6.48 -14.59 -13.38
N ASN A 199 -6.56 -13.36 -13.90
CA ASN A 199 -5.56 -12.76 -14.81
C ASN A 199 -4.74 -11.65 -14.14
N GLU A 200 -4.59 -11.67 -12.81
CA GLU A 200 -3.88 -10.63 -12.07
C GLU A 200 -2.40 -10.49 -12.50
N ASP A 201 -1.72 -11.60 -12.84
CA ASP A 201 -0.33 -11.58 -13.30
C ASP A 201 -0.16 -10.88 -14.66
N ASP A 202 -1.09 -11.10 -15.60
CA ASP A 202 -1.07 -10.43 -16.90
C ASP A 202 -1.37 -8.93 -16.76
N TRP A 203 -2.38 -8.59 -15.96
CA TRP A 203 -2.69 -7.20 -15.66
C TRP A 203 -1.50 -6.49 -14.99
N LYS A 204 -0.81 -7.13 -14.03
CA LYS A 204 0.40 -6.59 -13.41
C LYS A 204 1.52 -6.39 -14.41
N ARG A 205 1.76 -7.34 -15.31
CA ARG A 205 2.78 -7.24 -16.35
C ARG A 205 2.61 -5.98 -17.21
N GLU A 206 1.37 -5.60 -17.47
CA GLU A 206 1.04 -4.42 -18.27
C GLU A 206 1.06 -3.13 -17.44
N ASN A 207 0.68 -3.21 -16.16
CA ASN A 207 0.40 -2.04 -15.34
C ASN A 207 1.45 -1.74 -14.26
N PHE A 208 2.43 -2.60 -14.00
CA PHE A 208 3.43 -2.37 -12.97
C PHE A 208 4.71 -1.80 -13.54
N PHE A 209 5.32 -0.88 -12.79
CA PHE A 209 6.53 -0.15 -13.17
C PHE A 209 7.38 0.10 -11.92
N SER A 210 8.69 0.22 -12.13
CA SER A 210 9.59 0.78 -11.13
C SER A 210 10.04 2.16 -11.59
N TYR A 211 10.02 3.13 -10.70
CA TYR A 211 10.34 4.51 -10.99
C TYR A 211 11.30 5.05 -9.93
N GLU A 212 12.38 5.69 -10.35
CA GLU A 212 13.30 6.36 -9.45
C GLU A 212 13.64 7.73 -9.99
N VAL A 213 13.60 8.73 -9.12
CA VAL A 213 13.92 10.11 -9.47
C VAL A 213 14.72 10.75 -8.35
N LYS A 214 15.75 11.47 -8.75
CA LYS A 214 16.55 12.36 -7.91
C LYS A 214 16.59 13.72 -8.57
N THR A 215 16.24 14.75 -7.83
CA THR A 215 16.26 16.16 -8.26
C THR A 215 17.09 16.99 -7.29
N ASN A 216 17.53 18.17 -7.71
CA ASN A 216 18.13 19.16 -6.82
C ASN A 216 17.11 20.25 -6.39
N PRO A 217 16.55 20.22 -5.17
CA PRO A 217 15.59 21.24 -4.72
C PRO A 217 16.21 22.63 -4.60
N ALA A 218 17.53 22.72 -4.37
CA ALA A 218 18.23 24.01 -4.26
C ALA A 218 18.15 24.82 -5.57
N GLU A 219 17.93 24.16 -6.70
CA GLU A 219 17.71 24.78 -8.01
C GLU A 219 16.24 25.05 -8.32
N GLY A 220 15.34 24.94 -7.32
CA GLY A 220 13.91 25.18 -7.48
C GLY A 220 13.17 24.08 -8.24
N ARG A 221 13.80 22.91 -8.45
CA ARG A 221 13.20 21.78 -9.17
C ARG A 221 12.34 20.95 -8.24
N SER A 222 11.04 20.89 -8.54
CA SER A 222 10.09 20.07 -7.78
C SER A 222 10.10 18.63 -8.29
N LEU A 223 10.42 17.68 -7.40
CA LEU A 223 10.38 16.24 -7.68
C LEU A 223 9.04 15.80 -8.27
N TYR A 224 7.92 16.27 -7.70
CA TYR A 224 6.59 15.90 -8.16
C TYR A 224 6.24 16.51 -9.51
N LYS A 225 6.76 17.70 -9.83
CA LYS A 225 6.64 18.27 -11.18
C LYS A 225 7.36 17.40 -12.20
N LYS A 226 8.62 17.04 -11.92
CA LYS A 226 9.41 16.14 -12.77
C LYS A 226 8.73 14.79 -12.97
N MET A 227 8.23 14.20 -11.89
CA MET A 227 7.46 12.95 -11.96
C MET A 227 6.24 13.07 -12.88
N ARG A 228 5.45 14.16 -12.79
CA ARG A 228 4.30 14.35 -13.71
C ARG A 228 4.73 14.47 -15.17
N GLU A 229 5.83 15.18 -15.44
CA GLU A 229 6.38 15.32 -16.80
C GLU A 229 6.82 13.98 -17.36
N ASP A 230 7.56 13.19 -16.58
CA ASP A 230 8.03 11.85 -16.99
C ASP A 230 6.85 10.91 -17.24
N LEU A 231 5.91 10.82 -16.30
CA LEU A 231 4.75 9.92 -16.46
C LEU A 231 3.84 10.33 -17.62
N ALA A 232 3.73 11.62 -17.94
CA ALA A 232 2.97 12.09 -19.10
C ALA A 232 3.59 11.69 -20.45
N ILE A 233 4.92 11.52 -20.49
CA ILE A 233 5.62 11.01 -21.68
C ILE A 233 5.29 9.53 -21.87
N TYR A 234 5.48 8.72 -20.82
CA TYR A 234 5.44 7.26 -20.92
C TYR A 234 4.05 6.65 -20.82
N PHE A 235 3.11 7.28 -20.10
CA PHE A 235 1.77 6.73 -19.92
C PHE A 235 0.76 7.44 -20.81
N PRO A 236 -0.21 6.72 -21.42
CA PRO A 236 -1.20 7.29 -22.33
C PRO A 236 -2.32 8.08 -21.61
N TYR A 237 -2.04 8.67 -20.45
CA TYR A 237 -3.06 9.35 -19.63
C TYR A 237 -2.77 10.82 -19.45
N VAL A 238 -3.85 11.60 -19.42
CA VAL A 238 -3.85 12.97 -18.91
C VAL A 238 -4.33 12.94 -17.47
N THR A 239 -3.63 13.67 -16.61
CA THR A 239 -4.04 13.87 -15.22
C THR A 239 -4.31 15.34 -14.95
N ALA A 240 -5.36 15.61 -14.18
CA ALA A 240 -5.72 16.96 -13.76
C ALA A 240 -6.26 16.94 -12.34
N THR A 241 -6.10 18.04 -11.61
CA THR A 241 -6.75 18.19 -10.31
C THR A 241 -8.07 18.94 -10.45
N LYS A 242 -9.13 18.43 -9.81
CA LYS A 242 -10.46 19.03 -9.80
C LYS A 242 -10.99 19.11 -8.39
N THR A 243 -11.47 20.28 -7.99
CA THR A 243 -12.18 20.44 -6.71
C THR A 243 -13.62 19.96 -6.86
N GLN A 244 -14.04 19.09 -5.95
CA GLN A 244 -15.39 18.55 -5.90
C GLN A 244 -15.95 18.64 -4.48
N LEU A 245 -17.26 18.87 -4.36
CA LEU A 245 -17.94 18.88 -3.08
C LEU A 245 -18.31 17.43 -2.71
N LEU A 246 -17.64 16.86 -1.70
CA LEU A 246 -17.81 15.46 -1.28
C LEU A 246 -18.10 15.37 0.23
N PRO A 247 -18.85 14.34 0.68
CA PRO A 247 -19.05 14.10 2.10
C PRO A 247 -17.73 13.68 2.77
N ALA A 248 -17.32 14.42 3.81
CA ALA A 248 -16.08 14.20 4.55
C ALA A 248 -16.23 14.43 6.06
N LEU A 249 -15.31 13.85 6.81
CA LEU A 249 -15.02 14.17 8.20
C LEU A 249 -14.03 15.34 8.22
N VAL A 250 -14.45 16.50 8.69
CA VAL A 250 -13.65 17.71 8.69
C VAL A 250 -13.20 18.01 10.12
N LEU A 251 -11.88 18.05 10.31
CA LEU A 251 -11.22 18.35 11.56
C LEU A 251 -10.92 19.85 11.66
N GLU A 252 -11.49 20.52 12.66
CA GLU A 252 -11.40 21.97 12.86
C GLU A 252 -10.98 22.27 14.30
N ILE A 253 -10.36 23.43 14.52
CA ILE A 253 -10.09 23.91 15.88
C ILE A 253 -11.38 24.52 16.43
N SER A 254 -11.87 23.97 17.54
CA SER A 254 -13.03 24.52 18.27
C SER A 254 -12.62 25.35 19.48
N ASP A 255 -11.46 25.07 20.08
CA ASP A 255 -10.91 25.82 21.21
C ASP A 255 -9.40 25.97 21.03
N SER A 256 -8.97 27.17 20.62
CA SER A 256 -7.56 27.46 20.36
C SER A 256 -6.69 27.39 21.61
N LEU A 257 -7.23 27.71 22.79
CA LEU A 257 -6.46 27.67 24.04
C LEU A 257 -6.17 26.23 24.46
N ARG A 258 -7.15 25.33 24.31
CA ARG A 258 -6.93 23.89 24.51
C ARG A 258 -5.97 23.32 23.48
N PHE A 259 -6.17 23.64 22.20
CA PHE A 259 -5.34 23.12 21.12
C PHE A 259 -3.87 23.54 21.25
N ASN A 260 -3.61 24.76 21.72
CA ASN A 260 -2.25 25.24 21.96
C ASN A 260 -1.45 24.35 22.93
N LYS A 261 -2.10 23.67 23.87
CA LYS A 261 -1.44 22.74 24.81
C LYS A 261 -0.92 21.48 24.13
N SER A 262 -1.48 21.13 22.97
CA SER A 262 -1.04 19.98 22.19
C SER A 262 0.11 20.32 21.24
N LYS A 263 0.45 21.59 21.03
CA LYS A 263 1.54 21.96 20.12
C LYS A 263 2.87 21.44 20.65
N SER A 264 3.65 20.81 19.79
CA SER A 264 4.97 20.28 20.15
C SER A 264 6.07 21.28 19.79
N SER A 265 7.00 21.49 20.71
CA SER A 265 8.26 22.23 20.49
C SER A 265 9.50 21.35 20.70
N SER A 266 9.33 20.03 20.82
CA SER A 266 10.38 19.14 21.34
C SER A 266 11.27 18.51 20.26
N ASN A 267 12.56 18.32 20.58
CA ASN A 267 13.50 17.46 19.85
C ASN A 267 13.30 15.95 20.13
N ARG A 268 12.15 15.52 20.66
CA ARG A 268 11.88 14.10 20.90
C ARG A 268 11.73 13.36 19.58
N LYS A 269 12.05 12.06 19.62
CA LYS A 269 11.85 11.13 18.50
C LYS A 269 10.40 11.24 18.01
N SER A 270 10.23 11.63 16.75
CA SER A 270 8.90 11.70 16.12
C SER A 270 8.37 10.30 15.85
N GLY A 271 7.10 10.04 16.14
CA GLY A 271 6.50 8.75 15.84
C GLY A 271 5.13 8.53 16.48
N LEU A 272 4.57 7.37 16.15
CA LEU A 272 3.37 6.82 16.76
C LEU A 272 3.78 5.67 17.68
N GLU A 273 3.37 5.72 18.94
CA GLU A 273 3.59 4.63 19.91
C GLU A 273 2.24 3.98 20.24
N TRP A 274 2.11 2.70 19.88
CA TRP A 274 0.88 1.94 20.08
C TRP A 274 0.89 1.26 21.44
N LYS A 275 -0.15 1.51 22.23
CA LYS A 275 -0.42 0.87 23.52
C LYS A 275 -1.70 0.02 23.40
N LYS A 276 -2.01 -0.74 24.46
CA LYS A 276 -3.16 -1.67 24.47
C LYS A 276 -4.50 -1.01 24.12
N SER A 277 -4.72 0.23 24.57
CA SER A 277 -5.99 0.96 24.38
C SER A 277 -5.80 2.36 23.81
N THR A 278 -4.57 2.85 23.72
CA THR A 278 -4.26 4.21 23.26
C THR A 278 -3.11 4.23 22.27
N ILE A 279 -3.00 5.33 21.56
CA ILE A 279 -1.88 5.66 20.70
C ILE A 279 -1.35 7.03 21.12
N ASP A 280 -0.04 7.10 21.33
CA ASP A 280 0.64 8.36 21.59
C ASP A 280 1.22 8.89 20.28
N ILE A 281 0.73 10.07 19.89
CA ILE A 281 1.23 10.84 18.77
C ILE A 281 2.30 11.77 19.33
N ASN A 282 3.55 11.56 18.91
CA ASN A 282 4.68 12.33 19.40
C ASN A 282 5.35 13.07 18.24
N ASN A 283 5.34 14.41 18.32
CA ASN A 283 6.03 15.30 17.39
C ASN A 283 5.68 15.02 15.91
N LEU A 284 4.39 14.87 15.61
CA LEU A 284 3.86 14.68 14.25
C LEU A 284 2.84 15.75 13.90
N THR A 285 2.66 16.04 12.62
CA THR A 285 1.57 16.91 12.16
C THR A 285 0.22 16.22 12.27
N LEU A 286 -0.88 16.98 12.30
CA LEU A 286 -2.24 16.42 12.24
C LEU A 286 -2.45 15.52 11.02
N ASN A 287 -1.88 15.92 9.88
CA ASN A 287 -1.94 15.19 8.61
C ASN A 287 -1.25 13.82 8.71
N ASN A 288 -0.02 13.79 9.21
CA ASN A 288 0.78 12.56 9.35
C ASN A 288 0.40 11.69 10.56
N SER A 289 -0.68 12.03 11.26
CA SER A 289 -1.18 11.29 12.41
C SER A 289 -2.69 11.07 12.31
N ILE A 290 -3.49 11.89 13.00
CA ILE A 290 -4.93 11.72 13.20
C ILE A 290 -5.68 11.62 11.88
N VAL A 291 -5.37 12.49 10.92
CA VAL A 291 -6.07 12.57 9.62
C VAL A 291 -5.83 11.31 8.80
N THR A 292 -4.58 10.85 8.76
CA THR A 292 -4.17 9.59 8.11
C THR A 292 -4.88 8.40 8.78
N LEU A 293 -4.83 8.30 10.11
CA LEU A 293 -5.42 7.18 10.86
C LEU A 293 -6.95 7.11 10.72
N LEU A 294 -7.64 8.25 10.81
CA LEU A 294 -9.09 8.31 10.59
C LEU A 294 -9.47 7.96 9.16
N THR A 295 -8.68 8.42 8.18
CA THR A 295 -8.94 8.06 6.78
C THR A 295 -8.75 6.56 6.56
N GLU A 296 -7.68 5.95 7.07
CA GLU A 296 -7.41 4.51 6.97
C GLU A 296 -8.54 3.66 7.59
N SER A 297 -9.00 4.04 8.79
CA SER A 297 -10.03 3.30 9.51
C SER A 297 -11.38 3.36 8.77
N GLN A 298 -11.78 4.55 8.33
CA GLN A 298 -13.05 4.75 7.63
C GLN A 298 -13.07 4.07 6.25
N LEU A 299 -11.95 4.04 5.51
CA LEU A 299 -11.90 3.40 4.21
C LEU A 299 -12.22 1.90 4.27
N SER A 300 -11.88 1.23 5.38
CA SER A 300 -12.15 -0.20 5.58
C SER A 300 -13.65 -0.54 5.65
N SER A 301 -14.51 0.45 5.92
CA SER A 301 -15.96 0.29 6.03
C SER A 301 -16.75 0.98 4.92
N GLY A 302 -16.09 1.47 3.87
CA GLY A 302 -16.75 2.34 2.89
C GLY A 302 -17.13 3.72 3.48
N GLY A 303 -16.46 4.12 4.57
CA GLY A 303 -16.65 5.38 5.30
C GLY A 303 -15.88 6.58 4.74
N LYS A 304 -16.07 7.76 5.34
CA LYS A 304 -15.73 9.08 4.78
C LYS A 304 -14.26 9.45 4.95
N LEU A 305 -13.77 10.35 4.09
CA LEU A 305 -12.41 10.89 4.17
C LEU A 305 -12.25 11.84 5.36
N CYS A 306 -11.09 11.86 6.01
CA CYS A 306 -10.77 12.88 7.00
C CYS A 306 -9.97 14.03 6.35
N ILE A 307 -10.38 15.28 6.59
CA ILE A 307 -9.76 16.49 6.07
C ILE A 307 -9.31 17.37 7.23
N ASN A 308 -8.06 17.81 7.19
CA ASN A 308 -7.54 18.81 8.13
C ASN A 308 -7.93 20.22 7.67
N ASN A 309 -8.89 20.84 8.36
CA ASN A 309 -9.30 22.23 8.14
C ASN A 309 -8.93 23.12 9.34
N THR A 310 -7.86 22.78 10.07
CA THR A 310 -7.42 23.54 11.25
C THR A 310 -6.56 24.76 10.91
N GLY A 311 -6.00 24.81 9.70
CA GLY A 311 -4.98 25.80 9.32
C GLY A 311 -3.62 25.62 10.02
N TYR A 312 -3.46 24.59 10.86
CA TYR A 312 -2.22 24.34 11.59
C TYR A 312 -1.36 23.27 10.90
N SER A 313 -0.12 23.64 10.57
CA SER A 313 0.87 22.77 9.91
C SER A 313 1.98 22.26 10.85
N GLY A 314 2.05 22.78 12.08
CA GLY A 314 3.06 22.38 13.04
C GLY A 314 2.84 21.01 13.65
N ASN A 315 3.78 20.58 14.49
CA ASN A 315 3.71 19.30 15.16
C ASN A 315 2.84 19.36 16.42
N ILE A 316 2.29 18.20 16.79
CA ILE A 316 1.46 17.99 17.98
C ILE A 316 1.98 16.82 18.82
N ASN A 317 1.63 16.85 20.11
CA ASN A 317 1.65 15.71 21.01
C ASN A 317 0.23 15.46 21.52
N MET A 318 -0.29 14.24 21.34
CA MET A 318 -1.62 13.85 21.80
C MET A 318 -1.66 12.36 22.12
N THR A 319 -2.48 11.99 23.09
CA THR A 319 -2.85 10.60 23.35
C THR A 319 -4.32 10.41 22.98
N LEU A 320 -4.59 9.43 22.11
CA LEU A 320 -5.94 9.12 21.62
C LEU A 320 -6.26 7.62 21.82
N PRO A 321 -7.54 7.24 21.91
CA PRO A 321 -7.93 5.83 21.91
C PRO A 321 -7.64 5.18 20.55
N VAL A 322 -7.34 3.87 20.53
CA VAL A 322 -7.12 3.11 19.29
C VAL A 322 -8.41 2.81 18.50
N ALA A 323 -9.58 3.21 19.00
CA ALA A 323 -10.89 2.99 18.40
C ALA A 323 -11.21 4.05 17.33
N PHE A 324 -10.45 4.09 16.23
CA PHE A 324 -10.64 5.06 15.14
C PHE A 324 -11.95 4.89 14.36
N ASP A 325 -12.55 3.71 14.41
CA ASP A 325 -13.84 3.41 13.77
C ASP A 325 -15.04 3.90 14.59
N ASP A 326 -14.86 4.17 15.89
CA ASP A 326 -15.89 4.75 16.75
C ASP A 326 -15.78 6.29 16.72
N LEU A 327 -16.53 6.90 15.80
CA LEU A 327 -16.53 8.34 15.60
C LEU A 327 -17.05 9.12 16.81
N GLU A 328 -17.95 8.56 17.62
CA GLU A 328 -18.45 9.25 18.82
C GLU A 328 -17.36 9.31 19.88
N THR A 329 -16.72 8.18 20.18
CA THR A 329 -15.58 8.13 21.09
C THR A 329 -14.47 9.06 20.59
N MET A 330 -14.19 9.08 19.29
CA MET A 330 -13.17 9.96 18.73
C MET A 330 -13.53 11.44 18.87
N ARG A 331 -14.78 11.84 18.58
CA ARG A 331 -15.25 13.23 18.74
C ARG A 331 -15.09 13.71 20.18
N ILE A 332 -15.45 12.86 21.15
CA ILE A 332 -15.29 13.18 22.59
C ILE A 332 -13.81 13.42 22.90
N ASN A 333 -12.92 12.52 22.50
CA ASN A 333 -11.49 12.63 22.81
C ASN A 333 -10.83 13.82 22.11
N LEU A 334 -11.16 14.09 20.84
CA LEU A 334 -10.65 15.27 20.12
C LEU A 334 -11.13 16.57 20.75
N SER A 335 -12.35 16.62 21.29
CA SER A 335 -12.88 17.82 21.96
C SER A 335 -12.08 18.21 23.21
N SER A 336 -11.47 17.23 23.89
CA SER A 336 -10.60 17.49 25.03
C SER A 336 -9.33 18.27 24.65
N TYR A 337 -8.88 18.12 23.40
CA TYR A 337 -7.76 18.86 22.81
C TYR A 337 -8.19 20.12 22.05
N GLY A 338 -9.46 20.54 22.14
CA GLY A 338 -9.97 21.71 21.42
C GLY A 338 -10.11 21.50 19.91
N LEU A 339 -10.25 20.23 19.48
CA LEU A 339 -10.55 19.86 18.10
C LEU A 339 -12.00 19.40 17.98
N LYS A 340 -12.59 19.67 16.82
CA LYS A 340 -13.95 19.24 16.46
C LYS A 340 -13.89 18.45 15.16
N LEU A 341 -14.47 17.26 15.17
CA LEU A 341 -14.62 16.42 13.98
C LEU A 341 -16.08 16.46 13.54
N THR A 342 -16.36 17.07 12.39
CA THR A 342 -17.73 17.21 11.85
C THR A 342 -17.89 16.48 10.55
N GLU A 343 -19.06 15.91 10.32
CA GLU A 343 -19.42 15.38 9.00
C GLU A 343 -20.11 16.47 8.19
N LYS A 344 -19.54 16.84 7.04
CA LYS A 344 -20.13 17.81 6.11
C LYS A 344 -19.63 17.61 4.69
N ASN A 345 -20.41 18.12 3.75
CA ASN A 345 -19.94 18.31 2.39
C ASN A 345 -18.82 19.35 2.38
N PHE A 346 -17.65 18.98 1.87
CA PHE A 346 -16.45 19.81 1.88
C PHE A 346 -15.80 19.85 0.50
N PRO A 347 -15.25 20.99 0.06
CA PRO A 347 -14.50 21.07 -1.19
C PRO A 347 -13.18 20.28 -1.05
N ILE A 348 -13.07 19.17 -1.77
CA ILE A 348 -11.91 18.28 -1.76
C ILE A 348 -11.28 18.31 -3.16
N LYS A 349 -9.96 18.47 -3.22
CA LYS A 349 -9.22 18.31 -4.46
C LYS A 349 -9.14 16.81 -4.79
N THR A 350 -9.47 16.47 -6.03
CA THR A 350 -9.43 15.10 -6.56
C THR A 350 -8.53 15.07 -7.80
N ILE A 351 -8.01 13.90 -8.15
CA ILE A 351 -7.21 13.62 -9.33
C ILE A 351 -8.15 13.00 -10.35
N LEU A 352 -8.36 13.69 -11.47
CA LEU A 352 -9.01 13.12 -12.65
C LEU A 352 -7.94 12.47 -13.52
N ILE A 353 -8.17 11.22 -13.92
CA ILE A 353 -7.30 10.46 -14.82
C ILE A 353 -8.16 10.02 -16.01
N LYS A 354 -7.71 10.34 -17.23
CA LYS A 354 -8.35 9.96 -18.49
C LYS A 354 -7.31 9.53 -19.52
N GLU A 355 -7.70 8.69 -20.47
CA GLU A 355 -6.86 8.40 -21.63
C GLU A 355 -6.70 9.67 -22.50
N ARG A 356 -5.58 9.75 -23.22
CA ARG A 356 -5.21 10.90 -24.07
C ARG A 356 -6.09 11.05 -25.30
#